data_AF-A0A959SC77-F1
#
_entry.id   AF-A0A959SC77-F1
#
_cell.length_a   1.000
_cell.length_b   1.000
_cell.length_c   1.000
_cell.angle_alpha   90.00
_cell.angle_beta   90.00
_cell.angle_gamma   90.00
#
_symmetry.space_group_name_H-M   'P 1'
#
loop_
_entity.id
_entity.type
_entity.pdbx_description
1 polymer ?
#
loop_
_entity_poly.entity_id
_entity_poly.type
_entity_poly.pdbx_seq_one_letter_code
_entity_poly.pdbx_strand_id
1 'polypeptide(L)'
;LRILFPLVVFVSGLATASYFFSNNILPVANLRFHSLLWDVTRKKPALNLQPGIFYNGIDGFSIRAMQKDQDGTLHDVLIYDHRTPFQGNRTVLRARKGTMQRSKAGEYLLLILEDGHFYDERSPAKDRGKYPLMRGTFRVDEIRLDLTGLGLDRTDRDLFKDHYKMLSSAQLEIGMDSLRRQFGKRTEEQRDHLANGFAIIRKNAPHPGLLLNYTLRPTTEDLTAEQLRNSHEVAMNMVRSNISFLDQTANERESREEQIARFGIEWHRKRMLALACLIFFFIGAPLGAIIRKGGMGLPVVFAIIFFLIFHIVSFSTEKLVISGAFGPWPGMWVSSMVLIPIAALLTWKATTDSPLFDADAYYRGWERFRSWFRRGHAHPPAL
;
A
#
# COMPACT_ATOMS: atom_id res chain seq x y z
N LEU A 1 27.17 8.14 -37.85
CA LEU A 1 27.60 7.20 -36.77
C LEU A 1 28.75 7.72 -35.90
N ARG A 2 29.86 8.25 -36.45
CA ARG A 2 31.00 8.75 -35.64
C ARG A 2 30.66 9.83 -34.60
N ILE A 3 29.69 10.71 -34.89
CA ILE A 3 29.24 11.77 -33.95
C ILE A 3 28.33 11.23 -32.84
N LEU A 4 27.56 10.17 -33.10
CA LEU A 4 26.65 9.56 -32.13
C LEU A 4 27.36 8.65 -31.13
N PHE A 5 28.48 8.05 -31.52
CA PHE A 5 29.22 7.10 -30.69
C PHE A 5 29.64 7.63 -29.30
N PRO A 6 30.31 8.79 -29.17
CA PRO A 6 30.68 9.31 -27.84
C PRO A 6 29.44 9.61 -26.98
N LEU A 7 28.34 10.01 -27.62
CA LEU A 7 27.09 10.32 -26.93
C LEU A 7 26.40 9.05 -26.41
N VAL A 8 26.36 7.98 -27.22
CA VAL A 8 25.85 6.68 -26.80
C VAL A 8 26.66 6.13 -25.63
N VAL A 9 27.99 6.22 -25.67
CA VAL A 9 28.87 5.79 -24.56
C VAL A 9 28.53 6.56 -23.28
N PHE A 10 28.39 7.89 -23.38
CA PHE A 10 28.02 8.72 -22.23
C PHE A 10 26.66 8.32 -21.63
N VAL A 11 25.64 8.15 -22.47
CA VAL A 11 24.28 7.82 -22.00
C VAL A 11 24.21 6.39 -21.46
N SER A 12 24.96 5.43 -22.03
CA SER A 12 25.10 4.10 -21.45
C SER A 12 25.76 4.14 -20.06
N GLY A 13 26.75 5.01 -19.86
CA GLY A 13 27.33 5.28 -18.55
C GLY A 13 26.30 5.85 -17.57
N LEU A 14 25.50 6.82 -18.00
CA LEU A 14 24.44 7.42 -17.20
C LEU A 14 23.33 6.42 -16.84
N ALA A 15 22.93 5.57 -17.78
CA ALA A 15 21.96 4.49 -17.55
C ALA A 15 22.49 3.48 -16.52
N THR A 16 23.77 3.12 -16.60
CA THR A 16 24.43 2.22 -15.63
C THR A 16 24.48 2.85 -14.23
N ALA A 17 24.84 4.13 -14.14
CA ALA A 17 24.82 4.87 -12.88
C ALA A 17 23.40 4.99 -12.30
N SER A 18 22.39 5.23 -13.15
CA SER A 18 20.97 5.28 -12.78
C SER A 18 20.50 3.93 -12.22
N TYR A 19 20.86 2.82 -12.87
CA TYR A 19 20.56 1.47 -12.36
C TYR A 19 21.23 1.23 -10.99
N PHE A 20 22.53 1.54 -10.87
CA PHE A 20 23.26 1.38 -9.61
C PHE A 20 22.64 2.21 -8.48
N PHE A 21 22.28 3.46 -8.74
CA PHE A 21 21.59 4.32 -7.77
C PHE A 21 20.25 3.71 -7.34
N SER A 22 19.43 3.31 -8.30
CA SER A 22 18.11 2.72 -8.06
C SER A 22 18.18 1.38 -7.30
N ASN A 23 19.21 0.59 -7.56
CA ASN A 23 19.39 -0.72 -6.96
C ASN A 23 20.04 -0.69 -5.57
N ASN A 24 21.01 0.20 -5.34
CA ASN A 24 21.85 0.19 -4.13
C ASN A 24 21.57 1.37 -3.20
N ILE A 25 21.41 2.58 -3.74
CA ILE A 25 21.33 3.80 -2.93
C ILE A 25 19.88 4.09 -2.52
N LEU A 26 18.95 4.01 -3.48
CA LEU A 26 17.53 4.30 -3.26
C LEU A 26 16.90 3.44 -2.14
N PRO A 27 17.16 2.11 -2.04
CA PRO A 27 16.58 1.29 -0.97
C PRO A 27 17.07 1.70 0.42
N VAL A 28 18.37 1.97 0.55
CA VAL A 28 18.98 2.39 1.82
C VAL A 28 18.48 3.78 2.22
N ALA A 29 18.33 4.68 1.24
CA ALA A 29 17.76 6.00 1.47
C ALA A 29 16.30 5.90 1.94
N ASN A 30 15.47 5.08 1.28
CA ASN A 30 14.07 4.84 1.68
C ASN A 30 13.98 4.26 3.10
N LEU A 31 14.83 3.29 3.45
CA LEU A 31 14.87 2.71 4.79
C LEU A 31 15.18 3.75 5.86
N ARG A 32 16.19 4.61 5.62
CA ARG A 32 16.53 5.70 6.55
C ARG A 32 15.44 6.76 6.64
N PHE A 33 14.83 7.12 5.51
CA PHE A 33 13.76 8.11 5.48
C PHE A 33 12.53 7.64 6.26
N HIS A 34 12.06 6.41 6.00
CA HIS A 34 10.87 5.88 6.66
C HIS A 34 11.09 5.62 8.16
N SER A 35 12.25 5.10 8.55
CA SER A 35 12.59 4.95 9.99
C SER A 35 12.66 6.30 10.70
N LEU A 36 13.26 7.32 10.09
CA LEU A 36 13.29 8.66 10.66
C LEU A 36 11.90 9.29 10.74
N LEU A 37 11.09 9.14 9.70
CA LEU A 37 9.72 9.65 9.69
C LEU A 37 8.89 9.03 10.82
N TRP A 38 9.05 7.72 11.05
CA TRP A 38 8.39 7.00 12.15
C TRP A 38 8.86 7.49 13.52
N ASP A 39 10.17 7.70 13.70
CA ASP A 39 10.72 8.30 14.93
C ASP A 39 10.11 9.69 15.17
N VAL A 40 9.98 10.53 14.14
CA VAL A 40 9.48 11.91 14.26
C VAL A 40 8.00 11.94 14.62
N THR A 41 7.17 11.11 13.99
CA THR A 41 5.73 11.05 14.28
C THR A 41 5.46 10.55 15.70
N ARG A 42 6.21 9.56 16.18
CA ARG A 42 6.09 9.05 17.57
C ARG A 42 6.74 9.95 18.63
N LYS A 43 7.76 10.74 18.28
CA LYS A 43 8.41 11.67 19.23
C LYS A 43 7.57 12.89 19.59
N LYS A 44 6.43 13.17 18.94
CA LYS A 44 5.57 14.32 19.28
C LYS A 44 4.12 13.96 19.65
N PRO A 45 3.84 13.07 20.64
CA PRO A 45 2.45 12.77 21.03
C PRO A 45 1.73 14.02 21.58
N ALA A 46 2.45 14.90 22.28
CA ALA A 46 1.91 16.14 22.86
C ALA A 46 1.38 17.16 21.83
N LEU A 47 1.73 17.02 20.54
CA LEU A 47 1.36 17.99 19.51
C LEU A 47 -0.04 17.74 18.90
N ASN A 48 -0.60 16.53 19.04
CA ASN A 48 -1.83 16.14 18.34
C ASN A 48 -3.13 16.19 19.18
N LEU A 49 -3.10 16.72 20.41
CA LEU A 49 -4.32 17.04 21.15
C LEU A 49 -5.05 18.19 20.46
N GLN A 50 -6.14 17.87 19.76
CA GLN A 50 -7.04 18.84 19.14
C GLN A 50 -8.06 19.34 20.17
N PRO A 51 -8.31 20.66 20.25
CA PRO A 51 -9.32 21.21 21.15
C PRO A 51 -10.69 20.55 20.94
N GLY A 52 -11.33 20.13 22.04
CA GLY A 52 -12.66 19.54 22.05
C GLY A 52 -12.75 18.05 21.65
N ILE A 53 -11.66 17.42 21.23
CA ILE A 53 -11.63 16.01 20.78
C ILE A 53 -10.89 15.14 21.80
N PHE A 54 -11.38 13.93 22.04
CA PHE A 54 -10.68 12.94 22.88
C PHE A 54 -9.46 12.37 22.15
N TYR A 55 -8.30 12.44 22.79
CA TYR A 55 -7.06 11.83 22.36
C TYR A 55 -6.83 10.53 23.14
N ASN A 56 -6.75 9.42 22.40
CA ASN A 56 -6.54 8.05 22.92
C ASN A 56 -5.17 7.48 22.52
N GLY A 57 -4.19 8.35 22.24
CA GLY A 57 -2.85 7.91 21.79
C GLY A 57 -1.89 7.55 22.93
N ILE A 58 -2.33 7.64 24.18
CA ILE A 58 -1.59 7.25 25.37
C ILE A 58 -2.29 6.01 25.94
N ASP A 59 -1.55 4.93 26.11
CA ASP A 59 -2.12 3.68 26.59
C ASP A 59 -2.71 3.84 28.00
N GLY A 60 -3.92 3.31 28.21
CA GLY A 60 -4.66 3.43 29.47
C GLY A 60 -5.23 4.81 29.79
N PHE A 61 -5.19 5.81 28.90
CA PHE A 61 -5.78 7.13 29.14
C PHE A 61 -6.53 7.71 27.94
N SER A 62 -7.71 8.29 28.19
CA SER A 62 -8.42 9.13 27.22
C SER A 62 -8.45 10.57 27.71
N ILE A 63 -7.78 11.47 27.00
CA ILE A 63 -7.61 12.88 27.44
C ILE A 63 -8.35 13.80 26.48
N ARG A 64 -9.13 14.75 27.01
CA ARG A 64 -9.74 15.83 26.26
C ARG A 64 -9.47 17.16 26.93
N ALA A 65 -9.06 18.15 26.15
CA ALA A 65 -8.98 19.54 26.59
C ALA A 65 -9.92 20.39 25.73
N MET A 66 -10.66 21.30 26.32
CA MET A 66 -11.58 22.17 25.57
C MET A 66 -10.82 23.24 24.78
N GLN A 67 -9.71 23.75 25.35
CA GLN A 67 -8.86 24.75 24.71
C GLN A 67 -7.40 24.41 24.95
N LYS A 68 -6.55 24.86 24.02
CA LYS A 68 -5.10 24.69 24.07
C LYS A 68 -4.44 26.00 23.64
N ASP A 69 -3.61 26.57 24.51
CA ASP A 69 -2.86 27.79 24.22
C ASP A 69 -1.65 27.51 23.35
N GLN A 70 -1.07 28.57 22.76
CA GLN A 70 0.16 28.48 21.95
C GLN A 70 1.34 27.95 22.77
N ASP A 71 1.36 28.23 24.08
CA ASP A 71 2.40 27.78 25.02
C ASP A 71 2.23 26.31 25.45
N GLY A 72 1.17 25.63 25.00
CA GLY A 72 0.90 24.22 25.30
C GLY A 72 0.09 23.96 26.57
N THR A 73 -0.37 25.02 27.25
CA THR A 73 -1.32 24.93 28.37
C THR A 73 -2.68 24.46 27.88
N LEU A 74 -3.26 23.48 28.57
CA LEU A 74 -4.58 22.91 28.32
C LEU A 74 -5.58 23.50 29.31
N HIS A 75 -6.77 23.85 28.85
CA HIS A 75 -7.87 24.32 29.71
C HIS A 75 -9.07 23.37 29.65
N ASP A 76 -9.73 23.21 30.81
CA ASP A 76 -10.81 22.25 31.04
C ASP A 76 -10.43 20.84 30.56
N VAL A 77 -9.49 20.26 31.29
CA VAL A 77 -8.93 18.94 30.99
C VAL A 77 -9.80 17.87 31.63
N LEU A 78 -10.28 16.94 30.83
CA LEU A 78 -11.01 15.75 31.26
C LEU A 78 -10.21 14.51 30.88
N ILE A 79 -9.96 13.66 31.86
CA ILE A 79 -9.17 12.44 31.70
C ILE A 79 -10.00 11.26 32.20
N TYR A 80 -10.12 10.24 31.36
CA TYR A 80 -10.53 8.91 31.79
C TYR A 80 -9.29 8.04 31.97
N ASP A 81 -9.19 7.39 33.13
CA ASP A 81 -8.14 6.43 33.42
C ASP A 81 -8.68 5.01 33.21
N HIS A 82 -8.11 4.32 32.23
CA HIS A 82 -8.44 2.96 31.80
C HIS A 82 -7.28 1.99 32.04
N ARG A 83 -6.29 2.34 32.86
CA ARG A 83 -5.12 1.49 33.13
C ARG A 83 -5.48 0.10 33.68
N THR A 84 -6.66 -0.06 34.28
CA THR A 84 -7.12 -1.36 34.76
C THR A 84 -8.04 -2.03 33.72
N PRO A 85 -7.66 -3.19 33.14
CA PRO A 85 -8.47 -3.87 32.14
C PRO A 85 -9.85 -4.26 32.66
N PHE A 86 -10.86 -4.25 31.78
CA PHE A 86 -12.26 -4.66 32.06
C PHE A 86 -13.00 -3.83 33.12
N GLN A 87 -12.42 -2.71 33.53
CA GLN A 87 -13.07 -1.67 34.29
C GLN A 87 -13.54 -0.60 33.28
N GLY A 88 -14.84 -0.27 33.24
CA GLY A 88 -15.35 0.79 32.37
C GLY A 88 -14.81 2.19 32.74
N ASN A 89 -15.54 3.26 32.43
CA ASN A 89 -15.16 4.64 32.78
C ASN A 89 -15.35 4.93 34.29
N ARG A 90 -14.55 4.29 35.15
CA ARG A 90 -14.73 4.35 36.61
C ARG A 90 -13.99 5.50 37.25
N THR A 91 -12.80 5.80 36.73
CA THR A 91 -11.92 6.83 37.26
C THR A 91 -11.87 8.01 36.27
N VAL A 92 -12.38 9.14 36.71
CA VAL A 92 -12.49 10.37 35.91
C VAL A 92 -11.81 11.51 36.66
N LEU A 93 -10.90 12.19 36.00
CA LEU A 93 -10.24 13.39 36.51
C LEU A 93 -10.65 14.59 35.67
N ARG A 94 -11.01 15.69 36.32
CA ARG A 94 -11.28 16.97 35.66
C ARG A 94 -10.48 18.07 36.32
N ALA A 95 -9.73 18.83 35.54
CA ALA A 95 -8.88 19.91 36.03
C ALA A 95 -9.12 21.19 35.24
N ARG A 96 -8.98 22.34 35.91
CA ARG A 96 -9.13 23.64 35.25
C ARG A 96 -8.00 23.87 34.25
N LYS A 97 -6.76 23.56 34.65
CA LYS A 97 -5.56 23.71 33.83
C LYS A 97 -4.75 22.42 33.82
N GLY A 98 -4.08 22.16 32.71
CA GLY A 98 -3.11 21.08 32.59
C GLY A 98 -1.92 21.49 31.75
N THR A 99 -0.72 21.08 32.14
CA THR A 99 0.50 21.26 31.34
C THR A 99 1.17 19.92 31.11
N MET A 100 1.63 19.68 29.87
CA MET A 100 2.37 18.46 29.51
C MET A 100 3.84 18.80 29.34
N GLN A 101 4.70 18.14 30.11
CA GLN A 101 6.14 18.33 30.06
C GLN A 101 6.84 16.98 30.00
N ARG A 102 8.00 16.90 29.32
CA ARG A 102 8.83 15.70 29.40
C ARG A 102 9.72 15.76 30.64
N SER A 103 9.93 14.62 31.28
CA SER A 103 10.94 14.49 32.33
C SER A 103 12.33 14.86 31.79
N LYS A 104 13.24 15.34 32.65
CA LYS A 104 14.62 15.73 32.28
C LYS A 104 15.40 14.58 31.63
N ALA A 105 15.13 13.34 32.01
CA ALA A 105 15.71 12.13 31.42
C ALA A 105 15.02 11.68 30.13
N GLY A 106 13.84 12.23 29.81
CA GLY A 106 13.07 11.91 28.60
C GLY A 106 12.22 10.64 28.66
N GLU A 107 12.26 9.90 29.78
CA GLU A 107 11.59 8.59 29.96
C GLU A 107 10.09 8.70 30.26
N TYR A 108 9.65 9.83 30.82
CA TYR A 108 8.25 10.05 31.21
C TYR A 108 7.69 11.32 30.56
N LEU A 109 6.41 11.27 30.19
CA LEU A 109 5.59 12.45 29.95
C LEU A 109 4.82 12.75 31.24
N LEU A 110 5.07 13.92 31.80
CA LEU A 110 4.44 14.44 33.00
C LEU A 110 3.25 15.31 32.58
N LEU A 111 2.05 14.93 33.01
CA LEU A 111 0.85 15.75 32.90
C LEU A 111 0.54 16.33 34.27
N ILE A 112 0.82 17.63 34.44
CA ILE A 112 0.60 18.37 35.68
C ILE A 112 -0.76 19.05 35.57
N LEU A 113 -1.67 18.66 36.45
CA LEU A 113 -3.04 19.17 36.51
C LEU A 113 -3.19 20.10 37.71
N GLU A 114 -3.84 21.24 37.51
CA GLU A 114 -4.07 22.25 38.54
C GLU A 114 -5.56 22.50 38.75
N ASP A 115 -5.93 22.66 40.03
CA ASP A 115 -7.30 22.91 40.50
C ASP A 115 -8.31 21.93 39.90
N GLY A 116 -8.29 20.69 40.39
CA GLY A 116 -9.10 19.61 39.84
C GLY A 116 -9.84 18.76 40.87
N HIS A 117 -10.68 17.90 40.32
CA HIS A 117 -11.50 16.94 41.03
C HIS A 117 -11.32 15.56 40.41
N PHE A 118 -11.31 14.52 41.24
CA PHE A 118 -11.35 13.15 40.77
C PHE A 118 -12.61 12.46 41.28
N TYR A 119 -13.10 11.52 40.47
CA TYR A 119 -14.25 10.66 40.74
C TYR A 119 -13.80 9.23 40.47
N ASP A 120 -14.03 8.33 41.42
CA ASP A 120 -13.67 6.91 41.31
C ASP A 120 -14.85 6.04 41.81
N GLU A 121 -15.50 5.33 40.89
CA GLU A 121 -16.57 4.39 41.19
C GLU A 121 -16.00 2.99 41.44
N ARG A 122 -15.89 2.56 42.70
CA ARG A 122 -15.25 1.27 43.03
C ARG A 122 -16.15 0.06 42.79
N SER A 123 -15.54 -1.08 42.47
CA SER A 123 -16.28 -2.32 42.20
C SER A 123 -16.77 -2.90 43.52
N PRO A 124 -18.05 -3.26 43.66
CA PRO A 124 -18.47 -4.01 44.83
C PRO A 124 -17.76 -5.37 44.80
N ALA A 125 -17.11 -5.72 45.90
CA ALA A 125 -16.39 -6.99 46.03
C ALA A 125 -17.31 -8.23 46.06
N LYS A 126 -18.64 -8.06 46.04
CA LYS A 126 -19.60 -9.18 45.97
C LYS A 126 -21.07 -8.81 45.69
N ASP A 127 -21.52 -7.58 45.94
CA ASP A 127 -22.93 -7.17 45.76
C ASP A 127 -23.17 -6.40 44.45
N ARG A 128 -23.84 -7.04 43.49
CA ARG A 128 -24.29 -6.39 42.24
C ARG A 128 -25.42 -5.40 42.56
N GLY A 129 -25.10 -4.11 42.73
CA GLY A 129 -26.12 -3.06 42.77
C GLY A 129 -25.73 -1.70 43.38
N LYS A 130 -24.61 -1.59 44.11
CA LYS A 130 -24.16 -0.32 44.70
C LYS A 130 -22.69 -0.07 44.37
N TYR A 131 -22.42 1.01 43.64
CA TYR A 131 -21.08 1.50 43.35
C TYR A 131 -20.78 2.67 44.30
N PRO A 132 -19.96 2.48 45.35
CA PRO A 132 -19.57 3.60 46.19
C PRO A 132 -18.72 4.57 45.35
N LEU A 133 -19.17 5.82 45.26
CA LEU A 133 -18.47 6.91 44.60
C LEU A 133 -17.46 7.54 45.57
N MET A 134 -16.18 7.41 45.27
CA MET A 134 -15.15 8.19 45.89
C MET A 134 -14.96 9.48 45.08
N ARG A 135 -14.97 10.64 45.76
CA ARG A 135 -14.69 11.93 45.13
C ARG A 135 -13.68 12.69 45.99
N GLY A 136 -12.80 13.43 45.34
CA GLY A 136 -11.85 14.29 46.03
C GLY A 136 -11.44 15.48 45.17
N THR A 137 -10.76 16.42 45.80
CA THR A 137 -10.30 17.66 45.19
C THR A 137 -8.81 17.80 45.40
N PHE A 138 -8.08 18.28 44.40
CA PHE A 138 -6.64 18.50 44.48
C PHE A 138 -6.29 19.88 43.94
N ARG A 139 -5.27 20.48 44.54
CA ARG A 139 -4.68 21.73 44.04
C ARG A 139 -3.73 21.46 42.88
N VAL A 140 -2.88 20.44 43.02
CA VAL A 140 -1.95 19.98 41.98
C VAL A 140 -1.94 18.45 42.00
N ASP A 141 -2.06 17.84 40.83
CA ASP A 141 -1.88 16.40 40.63
C ASP A 141 -0.91 16.16 39.46
N GLU A 142 -0.03 15.16 39.58
CA GLU A 142 1.01 14.87 38.59
C GLU A 142 0.84 13.44 38.09
N ILE A 143 0.35 13.30 36.86
CA ILE A 143 0.23 12.01 36.20
C ILE A 143 1.50 11.74 35.42
N ARG A 144 2.18 10.64 35.77
CA ARG A 144 3.37 10.16 35.06
C ARG A 144 2.97 9.11 34.04
N LEU A 145 3.17 9.44 32.78
CA LEU A 145 2.93 8.55 31.66
C LEU A 145 4.26 7.97 31.20
N ASP A 146 4.36 6.65 31.29
CA ASP A 146 5.55 5.93 30.86
C ASP A 146 5.68 5.98 29.33
N LEU A 147 6.79 6.54 28.82
CA LEU A 147 7.07 6.55 27.39
C LEU A 147 7.83 5.30 26.94
N THR A 148 8.28 4.46 27.87
CA THR A 148 9.00 3.22 27.58
C THR A 148 8.11 2.22 26.83
N GLY A 149 6.81 2.16 27.16
CA GLY A 149 5.79 1.39 26.43
C GLY A 149 5.36 1.97 25.08
N LEU A 150 5.70 3.24 24.79
CA LEU A 150 5.39 3.92 23.51
C LEU A 150 6.42 3.61 22.41
N GLY A 151 7.41 2.76 22.68
CA GLY A 151 8.41 2.31 21.71
C GLY A 151 9.30 3.46 21.23
N LEU A 152 9.95 4.15 22.19
CA LEU A 152 11.03 5.11 21.90
C LEU A 152 12.41 4.46 21.81
N ASP A 153 12.51 3.14 22.03
CA ASP A 153 13.64 2.39 21.50
C ASP A 153 13.71 2.64 19.99
N ARG A 154 14.91 2.97 19.50
CA ARG A 154 15.19 3.20 18.08
C ARG A 154 14.33 2.26 17.25
N THR A 155 13.43 2.82 16.46
CA THR A 155 12.53 2.10 15.55
C THR A 155 13.22 0.84 15.06
N ASP A 156 12.68 -0.32 15.42
CA ASP A 156 13.28 -1.59 15.04
C ASP A 156 13.36 -1.59 13.52
N ARG A 157 14.57 -1.43 12.99
CA ARG A 157 14.80 -1.32 11.54
C ARG A 157 14.29 -2.57 10.83
N ASP A 158 14.12 -3.64 11.59
CA ASP A 158 13.51 -4.88 11.17
C ASP A 158 12.05 -4.74 10.73
N LEU A 159 11.28 -3.77 11.24
CA LEU A 159 9.91 -3.53 10.79
C LEU A 159 9.84 -3.05 9.33
N PHE A 160 10.89 -2.41 8.84
CA PHE A 160 10.92 -1.75 7.54
C PHE A 160 11.80 -2.48 6.53
N LYS A 161 12.81 -3.22 6.98
CA LYS A 161 13.81 -3.87 6.10
C LYS A 161 13.21 -4.78 5.03
N ASP A 162 12.12 -5.47 5.35
CA ASP A 162 11.50 -6.47 4.47
C ASP A 162 10.52 -5.85 3.47
N HIS A 163 10.23 -4.55 3.60
CA HIS A 163 9.35 -3.85 2.69
C HIS A 163 9.99 -3.74 1.30
N TYR A 164 9.26 -4.14 0.26
CA TYR A 164 9.75 -4.24 -1.13
C TYR A 164 10.52 -3.00 -1.66
N LYS A 165 10.13 -1.79 -1.24
CA LYS A 165 10.82 -0.52 -1.61
C LYS A 165 12.23 -0.36 -1.02
N MET A 166 12.57 -1.16 -0.02
CA MET A 166 13.81 -1.13 0.76
C MET A 166 14.78 -2.24 0.38
N LEU A 167 14.38 -3.06 -0.60
CA LEU A 167 15.16 -4.18 -1.10
C LEU A 167 15.91 -3.83 -2.39
N SER A 168 17.09 -4.42 -2.53
CA SER A 168 17.81 -4.49 -3.81
C SER A 168 17.16 -5.50 -4.76
N SER A 169 17.51 -5.48 -6.04
CA SER A 169 16.92 -6.39 -7.04
C SER A 169 17.16 -7.87 -6.72
N ALA A 170 18.32 -8.22 -6.16
CA ALA A 170 18.62 -9.59 -5.75
C ALA A 170 17.77 -10.03 -4.55
N GLN A 171 17.59 -9.13 -3.57
CA GLN A 171 16.73 -9.40 -2.42
C GLN A 171 15.25 -9.47 -2.82
N LEU A 172 14.82 -8.67 -3.80
CA LEU A 172 13.47 -8.74 -4.36
C LEU A 172 13.19 -10.08 -5.03
N GLU A 173 14.16 -10.65 -5.73
CA GLU A 173 14.03 -11.96 -6.38
C GLU A 173 13.89 -13.09 -5.34
N ILE A 174 14.77 -13.10 -4.33
CA ILE A 174 14.68 -14.05 -3.20
C ILE A 174 13.35 -13.88 -2.45
N GLY A 175 12.93 -12.64 -2.20
CA GLY A 175 11.67 -12.33 -1.54
C GLY A 175 10.46 -12.82 -2.34
N MET A 176 10.46 -12.61 -3.66
CA MET A 176 9.41 -13.08 -4.56
C MET A 176 9.33 -14.61 -4.59
N ASP A 177 10.46 -15.31 -4.64
CA ASP A 177 10.50 -16.78 -4.60
C ASP A 177 9.97 -17.33 -3.27
N SER A 178 10.36 -16.71 -2.15
CA SER A 178 9.83 -17.05 -0.83
C SER A 178 8.32 -16.86 -0.77
N LEU A 179 7.81 -15.71 -1.22
CA LEU A 179 6.38 -15.39 -1.24
C LEU A 179 5.59 -16.36 -2.13
N ARG A 180 6.11 -16.72 -3.31
CA ARG A 180 5.48 -17.71 -4.20
C ARG A 180 5.41 -19.09 -3.57
N ARG A 181 6.48 -19.54 -2.90
CA ARG A 181 6.47 -20.82 -2.17
C ARG A 181 5.46 -20.81 -1.02
N GLN A 182 5.42 -19.74 -0.24
CA GLN A 182 4.44 -19.57 0.84
C GLN A 182 3.00 -19.56 0.29
N PHE A 183 2.76 -18.85 -0.82
CA PHE A 183 1.46 -18.83 -1.49
C PHE A 183 1.02 -20.22 -1.95
N GLY A 184 1.91 -20.98 -2.59
CA GLY A 184 1.64 -22.36 -3.01
C GLY A 184 1.35 -23.29 -1.83
N LYS A 185 2.18 -23.24 -0.77
CA LYS A 185 1.96 -24.02 0.45
C LYS A 185 0.62 -23.67 1.11
N ARG A 186 0.30 -22.39 1.21
CA ARG A 186 -0.95 -21.91 1.81
C ARG A 186 -2.17 -22.34 1.01
N THR A 187 -2.06 -22.36 -0.32
CA THR A 187 -3.11 -22.85 -1.22
C THR A 187 -3.39 -24.33 -0.98
N GLU A 188 -2.35 -25.14 -0.76
CA GLU A 188 -2.51 -26.56 -0.44
C GLU A 188 -3.12 -26.77 0.96
N GLU A 189 -2.66 -26.04 1.98
CA GLU A 189 -3.27 -26.08 3.33
C GLU A 189 -4.77 -25.71 3.30
N GLN A 190 -5.15 -24.73 2.49
CA GLN A 190 -6.55 -24.34 2.30
C GLN A 190 -7.36 -25.45 1.60
N ARG A 191 -6.76 -26.11 0.60
CA ARG A 191 -7.38 -27.24 -0.10
C ARG A 191 -7.61 -28.42 0.84
N ASP A 192 -6.62 -28.75 1.66
CA ASP A 192 -6.72 -29.81 2.66
C ASP A 192 -7.77 -29.49 3.73
N HIS A 193 -7.82 -28.24 4.19
CA HIS A 193 -8.84 -27.79 5.15
C HIS A 193 -10.25 -27.96 4.59
N LEU A 194 -10.48 -27.55 3.33
CA LEU A 194 -11.77 -27.71 2.67
C LEU A 194 -12.12 -29.18 2.43
N ALA A 195 -11.17 -30.00 1.99
CA ALA A 195 -11.40 -31.43 1.78
C ALA A 195 -11.86 -32.13 3.07
N ASN A 196 -11.30 -31.75 4.21
CA ASN A 196 -11.72 -32.23 5.53
C ASN A 196 -13.05 -31.63 5.99
N GLY A 197 -13.34 -30.38 5.61
CA GLY A 197 -14.58 -29.67 5.97
C GLY A 197 -15.83 -30.10 5.20
N PHE A 198 -15.74 -30.88 4.13
CA PHE A 198 -16.90 -31.43 3.40
C PHE A 198 -17.26 -32.86 3.82
N ALA A 199 -16.44 -33.48 4.66
CA ALA A 199 -16.60 -34.85 5.12
C ALA A 199 -17.29 -34.88 6.50
N ILE A 200 -18.61 -35.12 6.55
CA ILE A 200 -19.26 -35.63 7.79
C ILE A 200 -18.91 -37.10 7.92
N ILE A 201 -17.62 -37.40 8.11
CA ILE A 201 -17.14 -38.76 8.18
C ILE A 201 -16.97 -39.11 9.66
N ARG A 202 -17.63 -40.21 10.09
CA ARG A 202 -17.40 -40.81 11.42
C ARG A 202 -15.90 -40.93 11.65
N LYS A 203 -15.47 -40.69 12.89
CA LYS A 203 -14.07 -40.66 13.40
C LYS A 203 -13.09 -41.75 12.88
N ASN A 204 -13.59 -42.84 12.29
CA ASN A 204 -12.83 -44.00 11.84
C ASN A 204 -12.88 -44.29 10.32
N ALA A 205 -13.52 -43.45 9.49
CA ALA A 205 -13.50 -43.71 8.04
C ALA A 205 -12.27 -43.07 7.39
N PRO A 206 -11.59 -43.79 6.47
CA PRO A 206 -10.38 -43.31 5.81
C PRO A 206 -10.67 -41.98 5.11
N HIS A 207 -9.80 -40.98 5.31
CA HIS A 207 -9.95 -39.65 4.71
C HIS A 207 -9.77 -39.80 3.19
N PRO A 208 -10.82 -39.68 2.39
CA PRO A 208 -10.68 -39.90 0.97
C PRO A 208 -10.24 -38.56 0.37
N GLY A 209 -9.09 -38.56 -0.30
CA GLY A 209 -8.70 -37.42 -1.13
C GLY A 209 -9.84 -37.05 -2.08
N LEU A 210 -10.24 -35.77 -2.05
CA LEU A 210 -11.21 -35.12 -2.93
C LEU A 210 -12.31 -36.05 -3.49
N LEU A 211 -13.33 -36.29 -2.67
CA LEU A 211 -14.56 -36.99 -3.01
C LEU A 211 -15.41 -36.22 -4.05
N LEU A 212 -14.97 -36.14 -5.31
CA LEU A 212 -15.87 -35.70 -6.39
C LEU A 212 -16.70 -36.86 -6.98
N ASN A 213 -16.35 -38.12 -6.69
CA ASN A 213 -16.91 -39.31 -7.35
C ASN A 213 -17.56 -40.35 -6.43
N TYR A 214 -17.82 -40.04 -5.16
CA TYR A 214 -18.60 -40.94 -4.32
C TYR A 214 -20.07 -40.54 -4.32
N THR A 215 -20.94 -41.44 -4.80
CA THR A 215 -22.36 -41.41 -4.49
C THR A 215 -22.53 -41.79 -3.02
N LEU A 216 -22.42 -40.79 -2.14
CA LEU A 216 -22.79 -40.95 -0.73
C LEU A 216 -24.27 -41.31 -0.68
N ARG A 217 -24.59 -42.58 -0.44
CA ARG A 217 -25.95 -42.98 -0.09
C ARG A 217 -26.22 -42.44 1.31
N PRO A 218 -27.21 -41.55 1.50
CA PRO A 218 -27.58 -41.12 2.83
C PRO A 218 -28.13 -42.33 3.59
N THR A 219 -27.40 -42.84 4.57
CA THR A 219 -27.91 -43.87 5.50
C THR A 219 -28.85 -43.19 6.48
N THR A 220 -30.06 -42.86 6.02
CA THR A 220 -31.12 -42.24 6.84
C THR A 220 -32.11 -43.26 7.39
N GLU A 221 -32.00 -44.53 6.98
CA GLU A 221 -32.98 -45.58 7.28
C GLU A 221 -33.07 -45.93 8.78
N ASP A 222 -32.01 -45.66 9.57
CA ASP A 222 -31.93 -46.00 11.00
C ASP A 222 -31.95 -44.78 11.95
N LEU A 223 -32.21 -43.57 11.46
CA LEU A 223 -32.12 -42.34 12.28
C LEU A 223 -33.48 -41.94 12.86
N THR A 224 -33.50 -41.60 14.15
CA THR A 224 -34.65 -40.93 14.78
C THR A 224 -34.83 -39.52 14.24
N ALA A 225 -36.06 -38.96 14.30
CA ALA A 225 -36.35 -37.61 13.81
C ALA A 225 -35.48 -36.51 14.45
N GLU A 226 -35.10 -36.69 15.72
CA GLU A 226 -34.19 -35.80 16.44
C GLU A 226 -32.75 -35.91 15.92
N GLN A 227 -32.24 -37.13 15.69
CA GLN A 227 -30.92 -37.34 15.12
C GLN A 227 -30.83 -36.78 13.68
N LEU A 228 -31.90 -36.91 12.89
CA LEU A 228 -31.98 -36.33 11.56
C LEU A 228 -31.91 -34.80 11.62
N ARG A 229 -32.69 -34.15 12.51
CA ARG A 229 -32.66 -32.70 12.71
C ARG A 229 -31.28 -32.20 13.15
N ASN A 230 -30.65 -32.87 14.10
CA ASN A 230 -29.30 -32.52 14.57
C ASN A 230 -28.27 -32.68 13.46
N SER A 231 -28.39 -33.71 12.62
CA SER A 231 -27.47 -33.91 11.48
C SER A 231 -27.59 -32.80 10.43
N HIS A 232 -28.81 -32.34 10.14
CA HIS A 232 -29.04 -31.19 9.26
C HIS A 232 -28.49 -29.89 9.84
N GLU A 233 -28.64 -29.65 11.15
CA GLU A 233 -28.09 -28.45 11.79
C GLU A 233 -26.56 -28.43 11.76
N VAL A 234 -25.91 -29.57 12.04
CA VAL A 234 -24.46 -29.72 11.91
C VAL A 234 -24.00 -29.51 10.48
N ALA A 235 -24.70 -30.09 9.50
CA ALA A 235 -24.39 -29.88 8.08
C ALA A 235 -24.53 -28.41 7.67
N MET A 236 -25.60 -27.73 8.09
CA MET A 236 -25.82 -26.31 7.82
C MET A 236 -24.74 -25.41 8.44
N ASN A 237 -24.35 -25.70 9.68
CA ASN A 237 -23.29 -24.95 10.36
C ASN A 237 -21.93 -25.19 9.69
N MET A 238 -21.64 -26.40 9.23
CA MET A 238 -20.42 -26.73 8.50
C MET A 238 -20.36 -26.03 7.14
N VAL A 239 -21.47 -26.01 6.38
CA VAL A 239 -21.58 -25.26 5.13
C VAL A 239 -21.35 -23.77 5.35
N ARG A 240 -21.98 -23.17 6.38
CA ARG A 240 -21.76 -21.75 6.73
C ARG A 240 -20.30 -21.47 7.08
N SER A 241 -19.68 -22.34 7.88
CA SER A 241 -18.26 -22.22 8.24
C SER A 241 -17.35 -22.29 7.01
N ASN A 242 -17.62 -23.21 6.08
CA ASN A 242 -16.84 -23.35 4.86
C ASN A 242 -17.01 -22.14 3.93
N ILE A 243 -18.22 -21.56 3.83
CA ILE A 243 -18.46 -20.31 3.08
C ILE A 243 -17.63 -19.17 3.69
N SER A 244 -17.70 -18.97 5.00
CA SER A 244 -16.89 -17.92 5.67
C SER A 244 -15.39 -18.14 5.50
N PHE A 245 -14.93 -19.41 5.52
CA PHE A 245 -13.55 -19.76 5.24
C PHE A 245 -13.15 -19.44 3.79
N LEU A 246 -14.02 -19.73 2.82
CA LEU A 246 -13.80 -19.40 1.41
C LEU A 246 -13.70 -17.89 1.18
N ASP A 247 -14.58 -17.10 1.79
CA ASP A 247 -14.53 -15.63 1.69
C ASP A 247 -13.25 -15.07 2.30
N GLN A 248 -12.86 -15.57 3.48
CA GLN A 248 -11.61 -15.16 4.14
C GLN A 248 -10.39 -15.54 3.30
N THR A 249 -10.36 -16.74 2.73
CA THR A 249 -9.22 -17.23 1.94
C THR A 249 -9.14 -16.59 0.56
N ALA A 250 -10.26 -16.19 -0.05
CA ALA A 250 -10.27 -15.39 -1.27
C ALA A 250 -9.58 -14.04 -1.06
N ASN A 251 -9.95 -13.32 0.00
CA ASN A 251 -9.30 -12.05 0.37
C ASN A 251 -7.81 -12.24 0.72
N GLU A 252 -7.47 -13.33 1.43
CA GLU A 252 -6.07 -13.66 1.74
C GLU A 252 -5.26 -13.91 0.46
N ARG A 253 -5.83 -14.61 -0.53
CA ARG A 253 -5.17 -14.88 -1.82
C ARG A 253 -4.93 -13.61 -2.61
N GLU A 254 -5.95 -12.77 -2.76
CA GLU A 254 -5.82 -11.49 -3.47
C GLU A 254 -4.72 -10.63 -2.84
N SER A 255 -4.70 -10.50 -1.51
CA SER A 255 -3.66 -9.74 -0.81
C SER A 255 -2.25 -10.31 -1.02
N ARG A 256 -2.09 -11.64 -1.04
CA ARG A 256 -0.78 -12.28 -1.27
C ARG A 256 -0.33 -12.14 -2.73
N GLU A 257 -1.23 -12.26 -3.69
CA GLU A 257 -0.95 -12.02 -5.11
C GLU A 257 -0.53 -10.56 -5.33
N GLU A 258 -1.24 -9.61 -4.72
CA GLU A 258 -0.89 -8.20 -4.75
C GLU A 258 0.51 -7.94 -4.18
N GLN A 259 0.86 -8.59 -3.06
CA GLN A 259 2.21 -8.51 -2.49
C GLN A 259 3.27 -9.03 -3.45
N ILE A 260 3.07 -10.20 -4.06
CA ILE A 260 3.99 -10.75 -5.07
C ILE A 260 4.11 -9.81 -6.27
N ALA A 261 2.99 -9.24 -6.73
CA ALA A 261 2.95 -8.29 -7.82
C ALA A 261 3.76 -7.02 -7.50
N ARG A 262 3.65 -6.46 -6.29
CA ARG A 262 4.43 -5.30 -5.83
C ARG A 262 5.94 -5.55 -5.85
N PHE A 263 6.39 -6.74 -5.45
CA PHE A 263 7.80 -7.14 -5.57
C PHE A 263 8.25 -7.18 -7.03
N GLY A 264 7.46 -7.79 -7.91
CA GLY A 264 7.75 -7.84 -9.34
C GLY A 264 7.78 -6.47 -10.02
N ILE A 265 6.83 -5.59 -9.66
CA ILE A 265 6.76 -4.19 -10.14
C ILE A 265 8.06 -3.46 -9.85
N GLU A 266 8.56 -3.54 -8.62
CA GLU A 266 9.73 -2.77 -8.18
C GLU A 266 11.03 -3.34 -8.74
N TRP A 267 11.08 -4.67 -8.93
CA TRP A 267 12.16 -5.33 -9.64
C TRP A 267 12.25 -4.90 -11.12
N HIS A 268 11.10 -4.69 -11.79
CA HIS A 268 11.08 -4.14 -13.15
C HIS A 268 11.35 -2.63 -13.18
N ARG A 269 10.77 -1.85 -12.26
CA ARG A 269 10.97 -0.39 -12.16
C ARG A 269 12.44 0.00 -12.07
N LYS A 270 13.24 -0.72 -11.27
CA LYS A 270 14.68 -0.44 -11.12
C LYS A 270 15.44 -0.49 -12.45
N ARG A 271 15.12 -1.44 -13.32
CA ARG A 271 15.75 -1.55 -14.67
C ARG A 271 15.11 -0.64 -15.70
N MET A 272 13.79 -0.45 -15.59
CA MET A 272 13.07 0.48 -16.45
C MET A 272 13.59 1.91 -16.27
N LEU A 273 14.01 2.33 -15.07
CA LEU A 273 14.63 3.63 -14.83
C LEU A 273 15.90 3.84 -15.68
N ALA A 274 16.74 2.82 -15.78
CA ALA A 274 17.96 2.86 -16.58
C ALA A 274 17.67 2.86 -18.08
N LEU A 275 16.71 2.03 -18.51
CA LEU A 275 16.28 1.98 -19.91
C LEU A 275 15.60 3.29 -20.35
N ALA A 276 14.83 3.92 -19.46
CA ALA A 276 14.15 5.18 -19.73
C ALA A 276 15.16 6.28 -20.07
N CYS A 277 16.32 6.32 -19.41
CA CYS A 277 17.39 7.26 -19.76
C CYS A 277 17.83 7.10 -21.23
N LEU A 278 17.96 5.86 -21.72
CA LEU A 278 18.31 5.58 -23.11
C LEU A 278 17.19 6.01 -24.06
N ILE A 279 15.94 5.63 -23.76
CA ILE A 279 14.76 5.95 -24.59
C ILE A 279 14.61 7.47 -24.72
N PHE A 280 14.63 8.21 -23.61
CA PHE A 280 14.49 9.66 -23.63
C PHE A 280 15.65 10.36 -24.34
N PHE A 281 16.86 9.82 -24.23
CA PHE A 281 17.98 10.33 -24.99
C PHE A 281 17.77 10.18 -26.51
N PHE A 282 17.33 9.00 -26.98
CA PHE A 282 17.04 8.76 -28.40
C PHE A 282 15.79 9.48 -28.91
N ILE A 283 14.94 10.00 -28.03
CA ILE A 283 13.85 10.90 -28.41
C ILE A 283 14.37 12.35 -28.49
N GLY A 284 15.09 12.79 -27.46
CA GLY A 284 15.56 14.17 -27.31
C GLY A 284 16.64 14.57 -28.31
N ALA A 285 17.63 13.71 -28.57
CA ALA A 285 18.74 14.03 -29.47
C ALA A 285 18.27 14.27 -30.93
N PRO A 286 17.42 13.41 -31.53
CA PRO A 286 16.80 13.67 -32.83
C PRO A 286 15.93 14.93 -32.84
N LEU A 287 15.06 15.13 -31.84
CA LEU A 287 14.16 16.30 -31.78
C LEU A 287 14.94 17.62 -31.71
N GLY A 288 16.00 17.67 -30.90
CA GLY A 288 16.87 18.84 -30.80
C GLY A 288 17.65 19.12 -32.09
N ALA A 289 18.04 18.09 -32.83
CA ALA A 289 18.75 18.24 -34.10
C ALA A 289 17.83 18.66 -35.26
N ILE A 290 16.59 18.14 -35.30
CA ILE A 290 15.61 18.41 -36.35
C ILE A 290 15.01 19.82 -36.20
N ILE A 291 14.60 20.20 -35.00
CA ILE A 291 13.84 21.43 -34.76
C ILE A 291 14.81 22.61 -34.62
N ARG A 292 15.29 23.12 -35.75
CA ARG A 292 16.22 24.28 -35.82
C ARG A 292 15.51 25.64 -35.88
N LYS A 293 14.24 25.70 -36.29
CA LYS A 293 13.42 26.92 -36.38
C LYS A 293 12.40 26.92 -35.24
N GLY A 294 12.63 27.68 -34.18
CA GLY A 294 11.73 27.73 -33.01
C GLY A 294 12.35 28.08 -31.65
N GLY A 295 13.64 28.39 -31.58
CA GLY A 295 14.35 28.65 -30.32
C GLY A 295 14.60 27.38 -29.50
N MET A 296 15.44 27.46 -28.46
CA MET A 296 15.81 26.30 -27.63
C MET A 296 14.64 25.67 -26.84
N GLY A 297 13.49 26.35 -26.76
CA GLY A 297 12.34 25.90 -25.96
C GLY A 297 11.46 24.83 -26.63
N LEU A 298 11.32 24.84 -27.96
CA LEU A 298 10.39 23.92 -28.64
C LEU A 298 10.77 22.43 -28.49
N PRO A 299 12.05 22.01 -28.62
CA PRO A 299 12.44 20.62 -28.34
C PRO A 299 12.17 20.20 -26.89
N VAL A 300 12.31 21.12 -25.93
CA VAL A 300 12.07 20.86 -24.50
C VAL A 300 10.59 20.59 -24.25
N VAL A 301 9.69 21.36 -24.87
CA VAL A 301 8.24 21.13 -24.76
C VAL A 301 7.88 19.71 -25.23
N PHE A 302 8.38 19.28 -26.39
CA PHE A 302 8.14 17.91 -26.85
C PHE A 302 8.73 16.85 -25.92
N ALA A 303 9.92 17.08 -25.36
CA ALA A 303 10.52 16.18 -24.37
C ALA A 303 9.63 16.02 -23.12
N ILE A 304 9.05 17.12 -22.62
CA ILE A 304 8.09 17.09 -21.50
C ILE A 304 6.84 16.30 -21.87
N ILE A 305 6.29 16.49 -23.08
CA ILE A 305 5.10 15.75 -23.53
C ILE A 305 5.38 14.24 -23.54
N PHE A 306 6.50 13.79 -24.13
CA PHE A 306 6.86 12.36 -24.12
C PHE A 306 7.12 11.83 -22.71
N PHE A 307 7.72 12.64 -21.83
CA PHE A 307 7.93 12.30 -20.43
C PHE A 307 6.61 12.13 -19.66
N LEU A 308 5.62 13.00 -19.91
CA LEU A 308 4.30 12.89 -19.32
C LEU A 308 3.55 11.66 -19.83
N ILE A 309 3.58 11.40 -21.14
CA ILE A 309 2.97 10.19 -21.72
C ILE A 309 3.57 8.93 -21.10
N PHE A 310 4.91 8.89 -20.98
CA PHE A 310 5.61 7.78 -20.31
C PHE A 310 5.10 7.55 -18.89
N HIS A 311 5.05 8.62 -18.07
CA HIS A 311 4.65 8.53 -16.68
C HIS A 311 3.18 8.15 -16.52
N ILE A 312 2.29 8.75 -17.31
CA ILE A 312 0.85 8.46 -17.25
C ILE A 312 0.58 7.00 -17.61
N VAL A 313 1.15 6.52 -18.73
CA VAL A 313 1.01 5.12 -19.14
C VAL A 313 1.61 4.18 -18.10
N SER A 314 2.84 4.45 -17.63
CA SER A 314 3.51 3.61 -16.63
C SER A 314 2.74 3.54 -15.31
N PHE A 315 2.18 4.65 -14.83
CA PHE A 315 1.38 4.66 -13.61
C PHE A 315 0.07 3.90 -13.80
N SER A 316 -0.57 4.07 -14.96
CA SER A 316 -1.83 3.41 -15.27
C SER A 316 -1.66 1.89 -15.36
N THR A 317 -0.63 1.41 -16.04
CA THR A 317 -0.36 -0.03 -16.16
C THR A 317 0.13 -0.64 -14.87
N GLU A 318 0.88 0.09 -14.04
CA GLU A 318 1.22 -0.35 -12.68
C GLU A 318 -0.03 -0.63 -11.84
N LYS A 319 -1.07 0.22 -11.94
CA LYS A 319 -2.35 -0.04 -11.25
C LYS A 319 -3.05 -1.29 -11.76
N LEU A 320 -2.99 -1.56 -13.06
CA LEU A 320 -3.54 -2.80 -13.65
C LEU A 320 -2.77 -4.05 -13.21
N VAL A 321 -1.46 -3.93 -12.94
CA VAL A 321 -0.69 -5.04 -12.37
C VAL A 321 -1.05 -5.28 -10.91
N ILE A 322 -1.22 -4.22 -10.12
CA ILE A 322 -1.62 -4.33 -8.72
C ILE A 322 -3.02 -4.94 -8.60
N SER A 323 -3.94 -4.62 -9.50
CA SER A 323 -5.28 -5.22 -9.53
C SER A 323 -5.33 -6.63 -10.11
N GLY A 324 -4.20 -7.26 -10.43
CA GLY A 324 -4.13 -8.61 -10.98
C GLY A 324 -4.55 -8.75 -12.46
N ALA A 325 -4.87 -7.65 -13.15
CA ALA A 325 -5.30 -7.70 -14.56
C ALA A 325 -4.14 -7.97 -15.53
N PHE A 326 -2.93 -7.53 -15.18
CA PHE A 326 -1.71 -7.82 -15.93
C PHE A 326 -0.62 -8.44 -15.05
N GLY A 327 0.21 -9.29 -15.64
CA GLY A 327 1.43 -9.74 -15.00
C GLY A 327 2.45 -8.59 -14.82
N PRO A 328 3.38 -8.68 -13.85
CA PRO A 328 4.39 -7.64 -13.63
C PRO A 328 5.30 -7.37 -14.84
N TRP A 329 5.64 -8.41 -15.60
CA TRP A 329 6.51 -8.29 -16.78
C TRP A 329 5.88 -7.45 -17.91
N PRO A 330 4.70 -7.79 -18.47
CA PRO A 330 4.14 -6.97 -19.54
C PRO A 330 3.72 -5.59 -19.02
N GLY A 331 3.11 -5.51 -17.83
CA GLY A 331 2.52 -4.27 -17.32
C GLY A 331 3.53 -3.15 -17.07
N MET A 332 4.73 -3.47 -16.57
CA MET A 332 5.75 -2.45 -16.32
C MET A 332 6.49 -1.99 -17.58
N TRP A 333 6.42 -2.76 -18.68
CA TRP A 333 7.19 -2.48 -19.90
C TRP A 333 6.37 -1.83 -21.00
N VAL A 334 5.04 -1.77 -20.88
CA VAL A 334 4.13 -1.16 -21.87
C VAL A 334 4.59 0.24 -22.28
N SER A 335 4.92 1.10 -21.32
CA SER A 335 5.36 2.47 -21.60
C SER A 335 6.63 2.51 -22.46
N SER A 336 7.57 1.60 -22.20
CA SER A 336 8.80 1.46 -22.98
C SER A 336 8.52 0.89 -24.37
N MET A 337 7.65 -0.12 -24.47
CA MET A 337 7.25 -0.72 -25.74
C MET A 337 6.54 0.26 -26.67
N VAL A 338 5.81 1.24 -26.13
CA VAL A 338 5.19 2.32 -26.90
C VAL A 338 6.22 3.34 -27.37
N LEU A 339 7.19 3.71 -26.52
CA LEU A 339 8.15 4.76 -26.85
C LEU A 339 9.34 4.28 -27.68
N ILE A 340 9.76 3.03 -27.58
CA ILE A 340 10.90 2.50 -28.34
C ILE A 340 10.70 2.64 -29.86
N PRO A 341 9.55 2.25 -30.45
CA PRO A 341 9.28 2.47 -31.87
C PRO A 341 9.32 3.95 -32.25
N ILE A 342 8.77 4.82 -31.41
CA ILE A 342 8.77 6.28 -31.65
C ILE A 342 10.21 6.82 -31.63
N ALA A 343 11.01 6.43 -30.64
CA ALA A 343 12.41 6.80 -30.52
C ALA A 343 13.22 6.34 -31.75
N ALA A 344 13.01 5.10 -32.21
CA ALA A 344 13.64 4.55 -33.40
C ALA A 344 13.24 5.31 -34.68
N LEU A 345 11.93 5.58 -34.85
CA LEU A 345 11.40 6.33 -36.00
C LEU A 345 11.92 7.77 -36.04
N LEU A 346 11.96 8.46 -34.90
CA LEU A 346 12.49 9.82 -34.80
C LEU A 346 13.99 9.85 -35.08
N THR A 347 14.74 8.88 -34.56
CA THR A 347 16.17 8.75 -34.83
C THR A 347 16.44 8.51 -36.32
N TRP A 348 15.69 7.60 -36.94
CA TRP A 348 15.83 7.31 -38.37
C TRP A 348 15.49 8.52 -39.26
N LYS A 349 14.40 9.24 -38.95
CA LYS A 349 14.04 10.45 -39.69
C LYS A 349 15.04 11.59 -39.51
N ALA A 350 15.61 11.78 -38.30
CA ALA A 350 16.66 12.77 -38.09
C ALA A 350 17.91 12.48 -38.91
N THR A 351 18.25 11.20 -39.10
CA THR A 351 19.40 10.82 -39.94
C THR A 351 19.15 10.95 -41.44
N THR A 352 17.90 11.04 -41.88
CA THR A 352 17.52 11.08 -43.31
C THR A 352 17.20 12.51 -43.78
N ASP A 353 17.53 13.55 -42.99
CA ASP A 353 17.33 14.98 -43.29
C ASP A 353 15.92 15.36 -43.80
N SER A 354 14.90 14.54 -43.47
CA SER A 354 13.53 14.82 -43.88
C SER A 354 12.89 15.84 -42.93
N PRO A 355 12.34 16.97 -43.39
CA PRO A 355 11.61 17.89 -42.53
C PRO A 355 10.36 17.19 -41.99
N LEU A 356 10.39 16.83 -40.70
CA LEU A 356 9.37 16.03 -40.02
C LEU A 356 8.03 16.80 -39.84
N PHE A 357 8.05 18.11 -40.10
CA PHE A 357 6.94 19.05 -39.93
C PHE A 357 6.87 20.04 -41.11
N ASP A 358 6.86 19.52 -42.33
CA ASP A 358 6.35 20.31 -43.45
C ASP A 358 4.81 20.25 -43.39
N ALA A 359 4.15 21.37 -43.02
CA ALA A 359 2.70 21.42 -42.85
C ALA A 359 1.97 20.90 -44.12
N ASP A 360 2.57 21.12 -45.29
CA ASP A 360 2.11 20.63 -46.59
C ASP A 360 2.19 19.11 -46.74
N ALA A 361 3.16 18.43 -46.12
CA ALA A 361 3.24 16.96 -46.14
C ALA A 361 2.13 16.31 -45.30
N TYR A 362 1.78 16.92 -44.16
CA TYR A 362 0.68 16.44 -43.32
C TYR A 362 -0.69 16.71 -43.97
N TYR A 363 -0.85 17.86 -44.61
CA TYR A 363 -2.07 18.20 -45.35
C TYR A 363 -2.29 17.24 -46.53
N ARG A 364 -1.24 16.93 -47.32
CA ARG A 364 -1.29 15.94 -48.41
C ARG A 364 -1.56 14.51 -47.91
N GLY A 365 -1.01 14.13 -46.74
CA GLY A 365 -1.28 12.83 -46.11
C GLY A 365 -2.73 12.70 -45.64
N TRP A 366 -3.27 13.76 -45.03
CA TRP A 366 -4.67 13.86 -44.61
C TRP A 366 -5.64 13.86 -45.79
N GLU A 367 -5.31 14.56 -46.88
CA GLU A 367 -6.11 14.53 -48.11
C GLU A 367 -6.11 13.14 -48.76
N ARG A 368 -4.97 12.45 -48.80
CA ARG A 368 -4.93 11.05 -49.30
C ARG A 368 -5.79 10.13 -48.45
N PHE A 369 -5.72 10.23 -47.13
CA PHE A 369 -6.55 9.45 -46.22
C PHE A 369 -8.06 9.76 -46.37
N ARG A 370 -8.42 11.05 -46.48
CA ARG A 370 -9.80 11.50 -46.76
C ARG A 370 -10.30 11.05 -48.14
N SER A 371 -9.43 11.02 -49.15
CA SER A 371 -9.77 10.55 -50.49
C SER A 371 -10.04 9.04 -50.54
N TRP A 372 -9.39 8.27 -49.66
CA TRP A 372 -9.62 6.83 -49.51
C TRP A 372 -11.02 6.55 -48.94
N PHE A 373 -11.47 7.36 -47.97
CA PHE A 373 -12.83 7.30 -47.44
C PHE A 373 -13.91 7.80 -48.40
N ARG A 374 -13.59 8.72 -49.32
CA ARG A 374 -14.55 9.25 -50.32
C ARG A 374 -14.76 8.36 -51.54
N ARG A 375 -13.96 7.31 -51.74
CA ARG A 375 -14.11 6.37 -52.87
C ARG A 375 -15.20 5.30 -52.67
N GLY A 376 -15.87 5.28 -51.51
CA GLY A 376 -16.93 4.31 -51.19
C GLY A 376 -18.38 4.70 -51.55
N HIS A 377 -18.62 5.91 -52.09
CA HIS A 377 -19.98 6.40 -52.38
C HIS A 377 -20.12 6.97 -53.81
N ALA A 378 -19.68 6.23 -54.81
CA ALA A 378 -20.13 6.45 -56.19
C ALA A 378 -21.14 5.34 -56.54
N HIS A 379 -22.43 5.69 -56.53
CA HIS A 379 -23.50 4.81 -57.03
C HIS A 379 -23.22 4.41 -58.49
N PRO A 380 -23.50 3.15 -58.88
CA PRO A 380 -23.46 2.77 -60.29
C PRO A 380 -24.62 3.45 -61.04
N PRO A 381 -24.43 3.86 -62.29
CA PRO A 381 -25.52 4.38 -63.11
C PRO A 381 -26.52 3.26 -63.40
N ALA A 382 -27.80 3.54 -63.20
CA ALA A 382 -28.89 2.69 -63.68
C ALA A 382 -29.00 2.80 -65.21
N LEU A 383 -29.38 1.66 -65.79
CA LEU A 383 -29.51 1.32 -67.21
C LEU A 383 -30.19 2.36 -68.10
#